data_AF-A0A401TPV3-F1
#
_entry.id   AF-A0A401TPV3-F1
#
_cell.length_a   1.000
_cell.length_b   1.000
_cell.length_c   1.000
_cell.angle_alpha   90.00
_cell.angle_beta   90.00
_cell.angle_gamma   90.00
#
_symmetry.space_group_name_H-M   'P 1'
#
loop_
_entity.id
_entity.type
_entity.pdbx_description
1 polymer ?
#
loop_
_entity_poly.entity_id
_entity_poly.type
_entity_poly.pdbx_seq_one_letter_code
_entity_poly.pdbx_strand_id
1 'polypeptide(L)'
;MRDMREYWIKGIRQAAPKGHNFTKAFGNHQNPEETPPDFLDRIRKNLQQFAGVDPETEVGQQVIRIEFVSKAWPDIRRKLEKLDDWDSKPLSELLQEAQKVFVRRDDE
;
A
#
# COMPACT_ATOMS: atom_id res chain seq x y z
N MET A 1 -30.70 -6.42 -19.28
CA MET A 1 -29.41 -6.69 -19.96
C MET A 1 -28.26 -5.79 -19.44
N ARG A 2 -28.10 -5.61 -18.12
CA ARG A 2 -26.86 -5.03 -17.54
C ARG A 2 -25.91 -6.12 -17.03
N ASP A 3 -26.41 -7.34 -16.84
CA ASP A 3 -25.68 -8.43 -16.17
C ASP A 3 -24.71 -9.20 -17.07
N MET A 4 -24.98 -9.31 -18.37
CA MET A 4 -24.19 -10.21 -19.22
C MET A 4 -22.75 -9.71 -19.40
N ARG A 5 -22.58 -8.40 -19.58
CA ARG A 5 -21.25 -7.76 -19.67
C ARG A 5 -20.45 -7.95 -18.38
N GLU A 6 -21.08 -7.79 -17.22
CA GLU A 6 -20.44 -8.02 -15.93
C GLU A 6 -20.05 -9.49 -15.72
N TYR A 7 -20.92 -10.42 -16.14
CA TYR A 7 -20.66 -11.85 -16.06
C TYR A 7 -19.46 -12.27 -16.90
N TRP A 8 -19.36 -11.75 -18.14
CA TRP A 8 -18.22 -11.97 -19.02
C TRP A 8 -16.93 -11.37 -18.44
N ILE A 9 -16.98 -10.14 -17.92
CA ILE A 9 -15.81 -9.50 -17.29
C ILE A 9 -15.35 -10.31 -16.07
N LYS A 10 -16.28 -10.78 -15.24
CA LYS A 10 -15.99 -11.62 -14.07
C LYS A 10 -15.37 -12.95 -14.48
N GLY A 11 -15.94 -13.62 -15.48
CA GLY A 11 -15.41 -14.88 -16.02
C GLY A 11 -13.98 -14.74 -16.55
N ILE A 12 -13.71 -13.69 -17.33
CA ILE A 12 -12.35 -13.41 -17.85
C ILE A 12 -11.37 -13.13 -16.70
N ARG A 13 -11.77 -12.32 -15.70
CA ARG A 13 -10.92 -12.02 -14.53
C ARG A 13 -10.62 -13.25 -13.68
N GLN A 14 -11.51 -14.24 -13.65
CA GLN A 14 -11.32 -15.49 -12.92
C GLN A 14 -10.49 -16.50 -13.69
N ALA A 15 -10.64 -16.54 -15.03
CA ALA A 15 -9.92 -17.49 -15.89
C ALA A 15 -8.49 -17.04 -16.22
N ALA A 16 -8.21 -15.73 -16.21
CA ALA A 16 -6.86 -15.21 -16.41
C ALA A 16 -5.99 -15.54 -15.18
N PRO A 17 -4.89 -16.29 -15.32
CA PRO A 17 -3.95 -16.49 -14.22
C PRO A 17 -3.41 -15.12 -13.82
N LYS A 18 -3.67 -14.70 -12.57
CA LYS A 18 -3.02 -13.52 -11.99
C LYS A 18 -1.56 -13.87 -11.75
N GLY A 19 -0.72 -13.67 -12.78
CA GLY A 19 0.72 -13.70 -12.60
C GLY A 19 1.09 -12.65 -11.54
N HIS A 20 1.81 -13.05 -10.50
CA HIS A 20 2.24 -12.14 -9.46
C HIS A 20 3.31 -11.20 -10.06
N ASN A 21 2.99 -9.91 -10.18
CA ASN A 21 3.92 -8.89 -10.63
C ASN A 21 4.31 -7.97 -9.45
N PHE A 22 5.18 -8.50 -8.59
CA PHE A 22 5.68 -7.79 -7.41
C PHE A 22 6.49 -6.54 -7.77
N THR A 23 7.22 -6.57 -8.89
CA THR A 23 7.93 -5.39 -9.41
C THR A 23 6.98 -4.23 -9.65
N LYS A 24 5.82 -4.49 -10.26
CA LYS A 24 4.80 -3.47 -10.48
C LYS A 24 4.04 -3.10 -9.22
N ALA A 25 3.86 -4.04 -8.29
CA ALA A 25 3.18 -3.79 -7.02
C ALA A 25 3.97 -2.80 -6.13
N PHE A 26 5.29 -2.96 -6.06
CA PHE A 26 6.15 -2.35 -5.03
C PHE A 26 7.35 -1.58 -5.58
N GLY A 27 7.45 -1.40 -6.89
CA GLY A 27 8.56 -0.71 -7.54
C GLY A 27 8.65 0.78 -7.24
N ASN A 28 7.52 1.41 -6.89
CA ASN A 28 7.41 2.86 -6.75
C ASN A 28 7.36 3.29 -5.28
N HIS A 29 8.22 4.24 -4.92
CA HIS A 29 8.17 4.92 -3.63
C HIS A 29 6.94 5.85 -3.54
N GLN A 30 6.63 6.31 -2.34
CA GLN A 30 5.73 7.44 -2.12
C GLN A 30 6.24 8.65 -2.91
N ASN A 31 5.37 9.41 -3.57
CA ASN A 31 5.76 10.68 -4.17
C ASN A 31 5.91 11.75 -3.09
N PRO A 32 6.73 12.81 -3.28
CA PRO A 32 6.92 13.83 -2.26
C PRO A 32 5.59 14.46 -1.83
N GLU A 33 4.69 14.72 -2.77
CA GLU A 33 3.42 15.42 -2.51
C GLU A 33 2.23 14.47 -2.32
N GLU A 34 2.48 13.16 -2.35
CA GLU A 34 1.45 12.16 -2.09
C GLU A 34 1.28 12.01 -0.58
N THR A 35 0.05 12.23 -0.10
CA THR A 35 -0.25 12.12 1.32
C THR A 35 -0.06 10.66 1.79
N PRO A 36 0.34 10.43 3.06
CA PRO A 36 0.47 9.06 3.57
C PRO A 36 -0.81 8.19 3.44
N PRO A 37 -2.03 8.71 3.62
CA PRO A 37 -3.26 7.95 3.34
C PRO A 37 -3.40 7.54 1.87
N ASP A 38 -3.13 8.47 0.94
CA ASP A 38 -3.21 8.17 -0.50
C ASP A 38 -2.19 7.11 -0.90
N PHE A 39 -0.98 7.21 -0.34
CA PHE A 39 0.08 6.24 -0.54
C PHE A 39 -0.32 4.85 -0.01
N LEU A 40 -0.92 4.79 1.18
CA LEU A 40 -1.39 3.54 1.76
C LEU A 40 -2.49 2.88 0.90
N ASP A 41 -3.43 3.67 0.41
CA ASP A 41 -4.49 3.19 -0.48
C ASP A 41 -3.93 2.69 -1.82
N ARG A 42 -2.88 3.34 -2.34
CA ARG A 42 -2.16 2.87 -3.53
C ARG A 42 -1.48 1.52 -3.27
N ILE A 43 -0.84 1.32 -2.12
CA ILE A 43 -0.24 0.02 -1.74
C ILE A 43 -1.31 -1.07 -1.71
N ARG A 44 -2.46 -0.85 -1.06
CA ARG A 44 -3.57 -1.82 -1.00
C ARG A 44 -4.08 -2.19 -2.39
N LYS A 45 -4.30 -1.20 -3.25
CA LYS A 45 -4.74 -1.41 -4.64
C LYS A 45 -3.72 -2.23 -5.43
N ASN A 46 -2.43 -1.89 -5.31
CA ASN A 46 -1.34 -2.58 -5.99
C ASN A 46 -1.19 -4.03 -5.53
N LEU A 47 -1.28 -4.28 -4.23
CA LEU A 47 -1.22 -5.61 -3.63
C LEU A 47 -2.33 -6.50 -4.21
N GLN A 48 -3.56 -6.02 -4.23
CA GLN A 48 -4.70 -6.77 -4.77
C GLN A 48 -4.61 -6.96 -6.30
N GLN A 49 -4.19 -5.91 -7.02
CA GLN A 49 -4.20 -5.90 -8.48
C GLN A 49 -3.05 -6.69 -9.10
N PHE A 50 -1.84 -6.55 -8.57
CA PHE A 50 -0.62 -7.07 -9.19
C PHE A 50 -0.03 -8.27 -8.44
N ALA A 51 -0.18 -8.35 -7.12
CA ALA A 51 0.24 -9.51 -6.35
C ALA A 51 -0.90 -10.50 -6.08
N GLY A 52 -2.16 -10.13 -6.30
CA GLY A 52 -3.30 -11.02 -6.05
C GLY A 52 -3.49 -11.41 -4.58
N VAL A 53 -2.76 -10.76 -3.66
CA VAL A 53 -2.88 -10.95 -2.21
C VAL A 53 -4.01 -10.07 -1.71
N ASP A 54 -4.88 -10.64 -0.87
CA ASP A 54 -5.96 -9.89 -0.23
C ASP A 54 -5.40 -8.99 0.88
N PRO A 55 -5.56 -7.65 0.78
CA PRO A 55 -5.13 -6.70 1.80
C PRO A 55 -5.63 -7.01 3.21
N GLU A 56 -6.79 -7.64 3.36
CA GLU A 56 -7.42 -7.88 4.67
C GLU A 56 -6.92 -9.17 5.35
N THR A 57 -6.10 -9.96 4.68
CA THR A 57 -5.45 -11.13 5.29
C THR A 57 -4.25 -10.72 6.14
N GLU A 58 -3.86 -11.55 7.11
CA GLU A 58 -2.68 -11.30 7.95
C GLU A 58 -1.42 -11.08 7.10
N VAL A 59 -1.23 -11.92 6.07
CA VAL A 59 -0.12 -11.78 5.11
C VAL A 59 -0.22 -10.46 4.36
N GLY A 60 -1.41 -10.06 3.91
CA GLY A 60 -1.62 -8.78 3.24
C GLY A 60 -1.28 -7.59 4.13
N GLN A 61 -1.75 -7.60 5.38
CA GLN A 61 -1.46 -6.55 6.36
C GLN A 61 0.04 -6.47 6.69
N GLN A 62 0.72 -7.61 6.83
CA GLN A 62 2.17 -7.64 7.06
C GLN A 62 2.94 -7.03 5.87
N VAL A 63 2.58 -7.41 4.63
CA VAL A 63 3.20 -6.84 3.42
C VAL A 63 2.93 -5.34 3.33
N ILE A 64 1.70 -4.89 3.61
CA ILE A 64 1.35 -3.47 3.61
C ILE A 64 2.21 -2.70 4.62
N ARG A 65 2.43 -3.20 5.84
CA ARG A 65 3.30 -2.53 6.82
C ARG A 65 4.72 -2.38 6.31
N ILE A 66 5.31 -3.45 5.79
CA ILE A 66 6.68 -3.47 5.27
C ILE A 66 6.84 -2.47 4.11
N GLU A 67 5.91 -2.50 3.16
CA GLU A 67 5.95 -1.61 2.00
C GLU A 67 5.70 -0.16 2.39
N PHE A 68 4.73 0.12 3.28
CA PHE A 68 4.43 1.46 3.74
C PHE A 68 5.66 2.13 4.37
N VAL A 69 6.42 1.41 5.19
CA VAL A 69 7.64 1.95 5.82
C VAL A 69 8.80 2.04 4.83
N SER A 70 9.10 0.95 4.11
CA SER A 70 10.30 0.88 3.26
C SER A 70 10.23 1.76 2.01
N LYS A 71 9.02 2.04 1.52
CA LYS A 71 8.77 2.82 0.32
C LYS A 71 8.26 4.24 0.59
N ALA A 72 8.06 4.63 1.85
CA ALA A 72 7.75 6.02 2.20
C ALA A 72 8.84 6.99 1.73
N TRP A 73 8.48 8.27 1.61
CA TRP A 73 9.46 9.31 1.26
C TRP A 73 10.57 9.38 2.32
N PRO A 74 11.82 9.74 1.97
CA PRO A 74 12.98 9.59 2.88
C PRO A 74 12.86 10.16 4.29
N ASP A 75 12.17 11.29 4.51
CA ASP A 75 11.96 11.89 5.83
C ASP A 75 10.94 11.10 6.68
N ILE A 76 9.82 10.71 6.10
CA ILE A 76 8.77 9.86 6.69
C ILE A 76 9.38 8.50 7.02
N ARG A 77 10.04 7.87 6.04
CA ARG A 77 10.71 6.59 6.22
C ARG A 77 11.69 6.64 7.39
N ARG A 78 12.56 7.65 7.45
CA ARG A 78 13.52 7.83 8.55
C ARG A 78 12.82 8.00 9.90
N LYS A 79 11.65 8.64 9.96
CA LYS A 79 10.86 8.75 11.19
C LYS A 79 10.28 7.39 11.59
N LEU A 80 9.70 6.65 10.65
CA LEU A 80 9.06 5.36 10.91
C LEU A 80 10.08 4.27 11.30
N GLU A 81 11.22 4.19 10.62
CA GLU A 81 12.31 3.24 10.96
C GLU A 81 12.92 3.48 12.34
N LYS A 82 12.75 4.68 12.93
CA LYS A 82 13.18 5.01 14.29
C LYS A 82 12.17 4.66 15.38
N LEU A 83 10.97 4.24 15.01
CA LEU A 83 10.00 3.76 16.00
C LEU A 83 10.42 2.34 16.42
N ASP A 84 10.58 2.12 17.73
CA ASP A 84 10.86 0.80 18.28
C ASP A 84 9.74 -0.18 17.86
N ASP A 85 10.13 -1.37 17.40
CA ASP A 85 9.22 -2.46 16.99
C ASP A 85 8.16 -2.03 15.95
N TRP A 86 8.52 -1.16 15.01
CA TRP A 86 7.59 -0.64 13.99
C TRP A 86 6.91 -1.74 13.17
N ASP A 87 7.57 -2.89 12.98
CA ASP A 87 7.06 -4.06 12.26
C ASP A 87 5.90 -4.75 12.98
N SER A 88 5.87 -4.60 14.31
CA SER A 88 4.81 -5.09 15.21
C SER A 88 3.76 -4.03 15.53
N LYS A 89 3.99 -2.76 15.17
CA LYS A 89 3.03 -1.67 15.40
C LYS A 89 1.79 -1.80 14.53
N PRO A 90 0.62 -1.35 15.02
CA PRO A 90 -0.57 -1.28 14.20
C PRO A 90 -0.36 -0.29 13.05
N LEU A 91 -0.88 -0.63 11.87
CA LEU A 91 -0.76 0.20 10.68
C LEU A 91 -1.33 1.62 10.88
N SER A 92 -2.35 1.77 11.74
CA SER A 92 -2.92 3.07 12.11
C SER A 92 -1.92 3.99 12.82
N GLU A 93 -1.06 3.45 13.67
CA GLU A 93 -0.02 4.23 14.36
C GLU A 93 1.06 4.68 13.38
N LEU A 94 1.50 3.78 12.50
CA LEU A 94 2.45 4.12 11.44
C LEU A 94 1.89 5.22 10.52
N LEU A 95 0.62 5.12 10.13
CA LEU A 95 -0.05 6.12 9.31
C LEU A 95 -0.13 7.48 10.02
N GLN A 96 -0.42 7.48 11.32
CA GLN A 96 -0.49 8.71 12.10
C GLN A 96 0.88 9.41 12.21
N GLU A 97 1.95 8.67 12.47
CA GLU A 97 3.30 9.23 12.52
C GLU A 97 3.77 9.75 11.16
N ALA A 98 3.44 9.02 10.08
CA ALA A 98 3.73 9.46 8.72
C ALA A 98 3.01 10.77 8.38
N GLN A 99 1.73 10.90 8.75
CA GLN A 99 0.95 12.12 8.51
C GLN A 99 1.52 13.32 9.27
N LYS A 100 1.99 13.13 10.51
CA LYS A 100 2.63 14.21 11.29
C LYS A 100 3.87 14.76 10.59
N VAL A 101 4.70 13.88 10.00
CA VAL A 101 5.90 14.31 9.26
C VAL A 101 5.51 15.02 7.97
N PHE A 102 4.56 14.47 7.21
CA PHE A 102 4.11 15.07 5.96
C PHE A 102 3.58 16.49 6.15
N VAL A 103 2.68 16.70 7.13
CA VAL A 103 2.08 18.03 7.38
C VAL A 103 3.12 19.06 7.82
N ARG A 104 4.11 18.64 8.62
CA ARG A 104 5.18 19.53 9.09
C ARG A 104 6.21 19.87 8.01
N ARG A 105 6.17 19.21 6.86
CA ARG A 105 7.14 19.45 5.77
C ARG A 105 6.94 20.84 5.13
N ASP A 106 5.71 21.34 5.12
CA ASP A 106 5.37 22.66 4.57
C ASP A 106 5.54 23.80 5.59
N ASP A 107 5.83 23.47 6.86
CA ASP A 107 6.05 24.44 7.94
C ASP A 107 7.53 24.88 8.06
N GLU A 108 8.44 24.33 7.24
CA GLU A 108 9.88 24.70 7.13
C GLU A 108 10.20 25.40 5.80
#